data_AF-A0AAN8N2N1-F1
#
_entry.id   AF-A0AAN8N2N1-F1
#
_cell.length_a   1.000
_cell.length_b   1.000
_cell.length_c   1.000
_cell.angle_alpha   90.00
_cell.angle_beta   90.00
_cell.angle_gamma   90.00
#
_symmetry.space_group_name_H-M   'P 1'
#
loop_
_entity.id
_entity.type
_entity.pdbx_description
1 polymer ?
#
loop_
_entity_poly.entity_id
_entity_poly.type
_entity_poly.pdbx_seq_one_letter_code
_entity_poly.pdbx_strand_id
1 'polypeptide(L)'
;MIEDMTMLTHLNEASVLFNLRRRYAAWMIYTYSGLLCVTVYPYKWLPVYTAPVVAAYKGKRRAEVPPHIYAIANNAYNDMLRNRENQSMLITSSGKIQCDISAAWGSYHIYYQIMSQKKPELLDMLLVSTNQ
;
A
#
# COMPACT_ATOMS: atom_id res chain seq x y z
N MET A 1 -4.35 -15.57 12.55
CA MET A 1 -3.42 -14.42 12.43
C MET A 1 -4.18 -13.34 11.70
N ILE A 2 -4.20 -12.12 12.22
CA ILE A 2 -5.15 -11.10 11.77
C ILE A 2 -4.51 -10.21 10.70
N GLU A 3 -5.27 -9.85 9.67
CA GLU A 3 -4.84 -8.99 8.57
C GLU A 3 -5.02 -7.50 8.85
N ASP A 4 -6.04 -7.13 9.64
CA ASP A 4 -6.28 -5.77 10.10
C ASP A 4 -6.19 -5.68 11.62
N MET A 5 -5.25 -4.88 12.13
CA MET A 5 -5.01 -4.76 13.57
C MET A 5 -6.19 -4.15 14.33
N THR A 6 -7.12 -3.47 13.66
CA THR A 6 -8.36 -3.00 14.29
C THR A 6 -9.29 -4.14 14.72
N MET A 7 -9.10 -5.34 14.18
CA MET A 7 -9.88 -6.53 14.54
C MET A 7 -9.29 -7.32 15.72
N LEU A 8 -8.22 -6.82 16.37
CA LEU A 8 -7.68 -7.45 17.57
C LEU A 8 -8.65 -7.29 18.74
N THR A 9 -8.91 -8.38 19.48
CA THR A 9 -9.74 -8.35 20.70
C THR A 9 -9.20 -7.38 21.75
N HIS A 10 -7.87 -7.30 21.86
CA HIS A 10 -7.17 -6.36 22.73
C HIS A 10 -6.23 -5.52 21.88
N LEU A 11 -6.55 -4.23 21.72
CA LEU A 11 -5.70 -3.28 21.02
C LEU A 11 -4.69 -2.67 22.01
N ASN A 12 -3.61 -3.42 22.25
CA ASN A 12 -2.47 -2.98 23.06
C ASN A 12 -1.14 -3.25 22.34
N GLU A 13 -0.06 -2.61 22.80
CA GLU A 13 1.26 -2.72 22.18
C GLU A 13 1.74 -4.18 22.08
N ALA A 14 1.56 -4.96 23.14
CA ALA A 14 1.97 -6.37 23.17
C ALA A 14 1.23 -7.22 22.12
N SER A 15 -0.07 -7.01 21.94
CA SER A 15 -0.91 -7.75 20.98
C SER A 15 -0.56 -7.37 19.54
N VAL A 16 -0.32 -6.08 19.31
CA VAL A 16 0.15 -5.55 18.03
C VAL A 16 1.50 -6.16 17.66
N LEU A 17 2.47 -6.08 18.57
CA LEU A 17 3.81 -6.63 18.36
C LEU A 17 3.76 -8.14 18.11
N PHE A 18 2.94 -8.87 18.87
CA PHE A 18 2.75 -10.30 18.70
C PHE A 18 2.17 -10.64 17.32
N ASN A 19 1.16 -9.90 16.84
CA ASN A 19 0.58 -10.12 15.51
C ASN A 19 1.59 -9.82 14.40
N LEU A 20 2.29 -8.68 14.47
CA LEU A 20 3.31 -8.29 13.50
C LEU A 20 4.45 -9.30 13.45
N ARG A 21 4.94 -9.76 14.60
CA ARG A 21 6.00 -10.79 14.69
C ARG A 21 5.57 -12.09 14.01
N ARG A 22 4.33 -12.56 14.24
CA ARG A 22 3.82 -13.78 13.63
C ARG A 22 3.63 -13.64 12.12
N ARG A 23 3.12 -12.49 11.65
CA ARG A 23 2.99 -12.19 10.22
C ARG A 23 4.34 -12.15 9.52
N TYR A 24 5.31 -11.47 10.13
CA TYR A 24 6.67 -11.38 9.63
C TYR A 24 7.35 -12.75 9.52
N ALA A 25 7.19 -13.61 10.53
CA ALA A 25 7.69 -14.99 10.50
C ALA A 25 7.09 -15.84 9.36
N ALA A 26 5.88 -15.48 8.91
CA ALA A 26 5.20 -16.11 7.78
C ALA A 26 5.35 -15.30 6.47
N TRP A 27 6.35 -14.41 6.38
CA TRP A 27 6.68 -13.59 5.21
C TRP A 27 5.59 -12.62 4.74
N MET A 28 4.61 -12.31 5.60
CA MET A 28 3.59 -11.30 5.34
C MET A 28 4.04 -9.95 5.89
N ILE A 29 4.66 -9.16 5.02
CA ILE A 29 5.26 -7.87 5.37
C ILE A 29 4.24 -6.74 5.54
N TYR A 30 3.08 -6.86 4.90
CA TYR A 30 2.02 -5.87 4.92
C TYR A 30 0.92 -6.28 5.91
N THR A 31 0.43 -5.31 6.68
CA THR A 31 -0.67 -5.48 7.62
C THR A 31 -1.52 -4.22 7.62
N TYR A 32 -2.84 -4.37 7.57
CA TYR A 32 -3.74 -3.23 7.71
C TYR A 32 -3.82 -2.76 9.16
N SER A 33 -4.06 -1.47 9.32
CA SER A 33 -4.35 -0.83 10.60
C SER A 33 -5.39 0.26 10.38
N GLY A 34 -6.66 -0.12 10.32
CA GLY A 34 -7.74 0.82 10.03
C GLY A 34 -7.54 1.36 8.62
N LEU A 35 -7.46 2.67 8.39
CA LEU A 35 -7.23 3.22 7.04
C LEU A 35 -5.78 3.13 6.56
N LEU A 36 -4.85 2.77 7.44
CA LEU A 36 -3.42 2.75 7.17
C LEU A 36 -2.94 1.35 6.77
N CYS A 37 -1.78 1.30 6.11
CA CYS A 37 -1.07 0.06 5.80
C CYS A 37 0.32 0.11 6.45
N VAL A 38 0.56 -0.80 7.38
CA VAL A 38 1.84 -0.97 8.06
C VAL A 38 2.68 -1.98 7.29
N THR A 39 3.96 -1.65 7.08
CA THR A 39 4.91 -2.53 6.39
C THR A 39 6.13 -2.75 7.25
N VAL A 40 6.55 -4.02 7.40
CA VAL A 40 7.79 -4.39 8.09
C VAL A 40 8.85 -4.79 7.06
N TYR A 41 10.02 -4.15 7.09
CA TYR A 41 11.09 -4.39 6.11
C TYR A 41 11.59 -5.84 6.14
N PRO A 42 11.54 -6.59 5.03
CA PRO A 42 11.97 -7.99 4.99
C PRO A 42 13.49 -8.18 4.96
N TYR A 43 14.30 -7.11 4.75
CA TYR A 43 15.75 -7.19 4.51
C TYR A 43 16.14 -8.15 3.37
N LYS A 44 15.19 -8.48 2.50
CA LYS A 44 15.38 -9.34 1.33
C LYS A 44 14.37 -8.99 0.25
N TRP A 45 14.72 -9.28 -0.98
CA TRP A 45 13.82 -9.08 -2.11
C TRP A 45 12.70 -10.12 -2.10
N LEU A 46 11.45 -9.66 -2.23
CA LEU A 46 10.26 -10.51 -2.29
C LEU A 46 9.56 -10.32 -3.65
N PRO A 47 9.06 -11.39 -4.29
CA PRO A 47 8.39 -11.32 -5.60
C PRO A 47 6.95 -10.77 -5.51
N VAL A 48 6.70 -9.82 -4.60
CA VAL A 48 5.37 -9.24 -4.30
C VAL A 48 5.04 -8.02 -5.17
N TYR A 49 6.02 -7.49 -5.91
CA TYR A 49 5.84 -6.32 -6.79
C TYR A 49 5.77 -6.66 -8.28
N THR A 50 5.47 -7.93 -8.60
CA THR A 50 5.43 -8.40 -9.98
C THR A 50 4.12 -8.00 -10.68
N ALA A 51 4.15 -7.88 -12.02
CA ALA A 51 2.97 -7.49 -12.81
C ALA A 51 1.71 -8.36 -12.58
N PRO A 52 1.80 -9.68 -12.37
CA PRO A 52 0.63 -10.50 -12.02
C PRO A 52 -0.02 -10.09 -10.70
N VAL A 53 0.78 -9.69 -9.71
CA VAL A 53 0.26 -9.20 -8.42
C VAL A 53 -0.47 -7.87 -8.65
N VAL A 54 0.09 -6.96 -9.46
CA VAL A 54 -0.60 -5.71 -9.82
C VAL A 54 -1.99 -5.98 -10.43
N ALA A 55 -2.06 -6.94 -11.35
CA ALA A 55 -3.32 -7.32 -11.99
C ALA A 55 -4.35 -7.88 -10.99
N ALA A 56 -3.89 -8.65 -10.00
CA ALA A 56 -4.77 -9.24 -8.97
C ALA A 56 -5.45 -8.18 -8.08
N TYR A 57 -4.81 -7.03 -7.85
CA TYR A 57 -5.33 -5.95 -7.01
C TYR A 57 -6.17 -4.92 -7.77
N LYS A 58 -6.09 -4.90 -9.10
CA LYS A 58 -6.80 -3.93 -9.95
C LYS A 58 -8.32 -4.10 -9.83
N GLY A 59 -9.02 -3.02 -9.48
CA GLY A 59 -10.49 -3.00 -9.41
C GLY A 59 -11.09 -3.81 -8.25
N LYS A 60 -10.26 -4.37 -7.36
CA LYS A 60 -10.71 -5.09 -6.17
C LYS A 60 -10.90 -4.17 -4.99
N ARG A 61 -11.88 -4.47 -4.14
CA ARG A 61 -12.06 -3.78 -2.86
C ARG A 61 -11.03 -4.29 -1.87
N ARG A 62 -10.62 -3.43 -0.95
CA ARG A 62 -9.63 -3.75 0.09
C ARG A 62 -9.98 -5.00 0.91
N ALA A 63 -11.26 -5.22 1.20
CA ALA A 63 -11.73 -6.38 1.95
C ALA A 63 -11.62 -7.72 1.16
N GLU A 64 -11.40 -7.66 -0.15
CA GLU A 64 -11.33 -8.83 -1.04
C GLU A 64 -9.89 -9.28 -1.32
N VAL A 65 -8.90 -8.49 -0.90
CA VAL A 65 -7.49 -8.72 -1.21
C VAL A 65 -6.65 -8.63 0.07
N PRO A 66 -5.56 -9.41 0.17
CA PRO A 66 -4.71 -9.36 1.35
C PRO A 66 -4.01 -8.00 1.46
N PRO A 67 -3.52 -7.63 2.66
CA PRO A 67 -2.83 -6.36 2.87
C PRO A 67 -1.70 -6.13 1.88
N HIS A 68 -1.78 -5.01 1.16
CA HIS A 68 -0.74 -4.56 0.24
C HIS A 68 -0.90 -3.08 -0.08
N ILE A 69 0.19 -2.41 -0.41
CA ILE A 69 0.19 -1.00 -0.83
C ILE A 69 -0.66 -0.76 -2.08
N TYR A 70 -0.76 -1.78 -2.90
CA TYR A 70 -1.54 -1.88 -4.13
C TYR A 70 -3.04 -1.72 -3.91
N ALA A 71 -3.55 -2.22 -2.79
CA ALA A 71 -4.94 -2.00 -2.39
C ALA A 71 -5.20 -0.55 -1.99
N ILE A 72 -4.25 0.11 -1.31
CA ILE A 72 -4.38 1.52 -0.92
C ILE A 72 -4.37 2.41 -2.15
N ALA A 73 -3.44 2.16 -3.09
CA ALA A 73 -3.37 2.88 -4.36
C ALA A 73 -4.63 2.69 -5.21
N ASN A 74 -5.15 1.47 -5.31
CA ASN A 74 -6.40 1.20 -6.03
C ASN A 74 -7.61 1.90 -5.38
N ASN A 75 -7.63 1.97 -4.04
CA ASN A 75 -8.69 2.69 -3.32
C ASN A 75 -8.64 4.20 -3.62
N ALA A 76 -7.47 4.83 -3.46
CA ALA A 76 -7.29 6.25 -3.77
C ALA A 76 -7.67 6.56 -5.24
N TYR A 77 -7.28 5.70 -6.17
CA TYR A 77 -7.66 5.87 -7.59
C TYR A 77 -9.18 5.80 -7.81
N ASN A 78 -9.86 4.84 -7.18
CA ASN A 78 -11.31 4.73 -7.29
C ASN A 78 -12.03 5.91 -6.65
N ASP A 79 -11.53 6.41 -5.52
CA ASP A 79 -12.10 7.55 -4.82
C ASP A 79 -11.92 8.85 -5.64
N MET A 80 -10.75 9.03 -6.26
CA MET A 80 -10.51 10.12 -7.22
C MET A 80 -11.49 10.09 -8.40
N LEU A 81 -11.74 8.91 -8.99
CA LEU A 81 -12.66 8.77 -10.12
C LEU A 81 -14.13 9.01 -9.73
N ARG A 82 -14.53 8.56 -8.53
CA ARG A 82 -15.90 8.68 -8.02
C ARG A 82 -16.23 10.10 -7.57
N ASN A 83 -15.35 10.67 -6.74
CA ASN A 83 -15.60 11.95 -6.07
C ASN A 83 -15.10 13.14 -6.90
N ARG A 84 -14.24 12.89 -7.91
CA ARG A 84 -13.58 13.95 -8.70
C ARG A 84 -12.75 14.90 -7.84
N GLU A 85 -12.20 14.38 -6.74
CA GLU A 85 -11.35 15.11 -5.80
C GLU A 85 -9.93 14.57 -5.82
N ASN A 86 -8.97 15.47 -5.66
CA ASN A 86 -7.55 15.14 -5.58
C ASN A 86 -7.27 14.23 -4.39
N GLN A 87 -6.44 13.21 -4.62
CA GLN A 87 -6.03 12.28 -3.58
C GLN A 87 -4.54 12.40 -3.34
N SER A 88 -4.14 12.23 -2.09
CA SER A 88 -2.74 12.16 -1.70
C SER A 88 -2.49 10.88 -0.92
N MET A 89 -1.30 10.33 -1.09
CA MET A 89 -0.86 9.16 -0.36
C MET A 89 0.44 9.52 0.35
N LEU A 90 0.37 9.56 1.68
CA LEU A 90 1.52 9.85 2.52
C LEU A 90 2.20 8.55 2.94
N ILE A 91 3.52 8.49 2.73
CA ILE A 91 4.36 7.38 3.18
C ILE A 91 5.29 7.95 4.26
N THR A 92 5.15 7.43 5.47
CA THR A 92 6.07 7.75 6.57
C THR A 92 6.95 6.54 6.83
N SER A 93 8.25 6.76 6.92
CA SER A 93 9.17 5.68 7.27
C SER A 93 10.44 6.18 7.94
N SER A 94 11.04 5.34 8.77
CA SER A 94 12.38 5.54 9.30
C SER A 94 13.40 4.87 8.35
N GLY A 95 13.83 5.60 7.33
CA GLY A 95 14.98 5.26 6.48
C GLY A 95 14.76 4.14 5.44
N LYS A 96 14.99 2.88 5.82
CA LYS A 96 15.16 1.76 4.86
C LYS A 96 13.88 1.24 4.22
N ILE A 97 12.71 1.54 4.80
CA ILE A 97 11.42 1.09 4.25
C ILE A 97 11.02 1.94 3.03
N GLN A 98 11.47 3.20 2.94
CA GLN A 98 11.08 4.11 1.86
C GLN A 98 11.48 3.62 0.48
N CYS A 99 12.70 3.10 0.32
CA CYS A 99 13.27 2.78 -0.99
C CYS A 99 12.57 1.61 -1.68
N ASP A 100 12.27 0.53 -0.96
CA ASP A 100 11.54 -0.63 -1.50
C ASP A 100 10.11 -0.26 -1.87
N ILE A 101 9.49 0.58 -1.03
CA ILE A 101 8.15 1.09 -1.31
C ILE A 101 8.20 1.94 -2.58
N SER A 102 9.09 2.93 -2.70
CA SER A 102 9.25 3.77 -3.90
C SER A 102 9.46 2.94 -5.18
N ALA A 103 10.20 1.83 -5.10
CA ALA A 103 10.36 0.90 -6.23
C ALA A 103 9.05 0.18 -6.59
N ALA A 104 8.24 -0.20 -5.60
CA ALA A 104 6.91 -0.76 -5.80
C ALA A 104 5.95 0.23 -6.46
N TRP A 105 6.04 1.53 -6.12
CA TRP A 105 5.25 2.60 -6.74
C TRP A 105 5.59 2.80 -8.21
N GLY A 106 6.87 2.76 -8.57
CA GLY A 106 7.30 2.86 -9.97
C GLY A 106 6.74 1.73 -10.85
N SER A 107 6.41 0.58 -10.25
CA SER A 107 5.87 -0.60 -10.96
C SER A 107 4.35 -0.59 -11.11
N TYR A 108 3.63 0.20 -10.31
CA TYR A 108 2.17 0.21 -10.34
C TYR A 108 1.65 1.00 -11.54
N HIS A 109 0.78 0.36 -12.32
CA HIS A 109 0.25 0.82 -13.61
C HIS A 109 -0.37 2.25 -13.59
N ILE A 110 -0.72 2.79 -12.42
CA ILE A 110 -1.09 4.20 -12.21
C ILE A 110 0.06 5.14 -12.60
N TYR A 111 1.31 4.82 -12.24
CA TYR A 111 2.49 5.57 -12.67
C TYR A 111 2.70 5.47 -14.19
N TYR A 112 2.41 4.32 -14.81
CA TYR A 112 2.43 4.19 -16.28
C TYR A 112 1.36 5.06 -16.94
N GLN A 113 0.14 5.13 -16.42
CA GLN A 113 -0.91 5.98 -17.00
C GLN A 113 -0.65 7.48 -16.77
N ILE A 114 -0.01 7.83 -15.65
CA ILE A 114 0.37 9.19 -15.29
C ILE A 114 1.62 9.66 -16.07
N MET A 115 2.63 8.81 -16.26
CA MET A 115 3.88 9.15 -16.98
C MET A 115 3.83 8.91 -18.49
N SER A 116 2.93 8.04 -18.99
CA SER A 116 2.75 7.85 -20.45
C SER A 116 1.91 8.95 -21.12
N GLN A 117 1.57 10.01 -20.39
CA GLN A 117 0.81 11.18 -20.89
C GLN A 117 -0.54 10.85 -21.54
N LYS A 118 -1.11 9.65 -21.36
CA LYS A 118 -2.40 9.29 -21.97
C LYS A 118 -3.59 10.05 -21.36
N LYS A 119 -3.45 10.57 -20.14
CA LYS A 119 -4.43 11.46 -19.45
C LYS A 119 -3.71 12.45 -18.53
N PRO A 120 -3.19 13.57 -19.07
CA PRO A 120 -2.42 14.54 -18.29
C PRO A 120 -3.24 15.18 -17.17
N GLU A 121 -4.57 15.25 -17.28
CA GLU A 121 -5.44 15.79 -16.21
C GLU A 121 -5.36 15.06 -14.87
N LEU A 122 -4.90 13.81 -14.84
CA LEU A 122 -4.77 13.02 -13.59
C LEU A 122 -3.43 13.26 -12.89
N LEU A 123 -2.45 13.86 -13.57
CA LEU A 123 -1.13 14.19 -13.01
C LEU A 123 -1.25 15.30 -11.97
N ASP A 124 -2.04 16.33 -12.28
CA ASP A 124 -2.27 17.47 -11.38
C ASP A 124 -3.12 17.09 -10.15
N MET A 125 -3.87 15.98 -10.24
CA MET A 125 -4.76 15.50 -9.18
C MET A 125 -4.06 14.60 -8.14
N LEU A 126 -2.87 14.07 -8.46
CA LEU A 126 -2.11 13.16 -7.59
C LEU A 126 -0.80 13.82 -7.14
N LEU A 127 -0.82 14.49 -5.99
CA LEU A 127 0.39 15.06 -5.38
C LEU A 127 1.22 13.96 -4.72
N VAL A 128 2.32 13.55 -5.37
CA VAL A 128 3.33 12.68 -4.77
C VAL A 128 4.42 13.57 -4.16
N SER A 129 4.30 13.88 -2.87
CA SER A 129 5.39 14.48 -2.11
C SER A 129 6.06 13.42 -1.24
N THR A 130 7.34 13.18 -1.47
CA THR A 130 8.19 12.53 -0.48
C THR A 130 8.75 13.65 0.39
N ASN A 131 8.19 13.84 1.59
CA ASN A 131 8.83 14.71 2.57
C ASN A 131 10.15 14.03 2.97
N GLN A 132 11.26 14.64 2.56
CA GLN A 132 12.61 14.30 3.00
C GLN A 132 12.80 14.73 4.46
#